data_AF-B2WQA2-F1
#
_entry.id   AF-B2WQA2-F1
#
_cell.length_a   1.000
_cell.length_b   1.000
_cell.length_c   1.000
_cell.angle_alpha   90.00
_cell.angle_beta   90.00
_cell.angle_gamma   90.00
#
_symmetry.space_group_name_H-M   'P 1'
#
loop_
_entity.id
_entity.type
_entity.pdbx_description
1 polymer ?
#
loop_
_entity_poly.entity_id
_entity_poly.type
_entity_poly.pdbx_seq_one_letter_code
_entity_poly.pdbx_strand_id
1 'polypeptide(L)'
;MAQFRGMVHGLASESRRLLTEELMFSSKAAPVPAVPWESIRDNPTDERPGWNFLKDHRTNMPVNGERWLFERVGESASIRSRFMKPGTQSGVDRQAIERYMDRVVEFREKLAVLMHITGGQPARGPELLSVRHSNTVQGGHRNIFIEDGMVVFVTRYHKGYKVSGDVKIIHRYLPREVGELVV
;
A
#
# COMPACT_ATOMS: atom_id res chain seq x y z
N MET A 1 -15.62 -22.84 8.12
CA MET A 1 -14.38 -22.59 7.36
C MET A 1 -14.62 -22.09 5.93
N ALA A 2 -15.49 -22.71 5.12
CA ALA A 2 -15.75 -22.26 3.73
C ALA A 2 -16.27 -20.82 3.63
N GLN A 3 -17.23 -20.43 4.47
CA GLN A 3 -17.79 -19.07 4.50
C GLN A 3 -16.74 -18.01 4.84
N PHE A 4 -15.85 -18.29 5.80
CA PHE A 4 -14.75 -17.38 6.16
C PHE A 4 -13.77 -17.21 5.00
N ARG A 5 -13.35 -18.31 4.34
CA ARG A 5 -12.50 -18.23 3.14
C ARG A 5 -13.17 -17.42 2.03
N GLY A 6 -14.48 -17.64 1.81
CA GLY A 6 -15.26 -16.86 0.85
C GLY A 6 -15.28 -15.37 1.19
N MET A 7 -15.42 -15.01 2.47
CA MET A 7 -15.33 -13.62 2.93
C MET A 7 -13.94 -13.02 2.65
N VAL A 8 -12.85 -13.74 2.93
CA VAL A 8 -11.48 -13.25 2.68
C VAL A 8 -11.25 -13.02 1.18
N HIS A 9 -11.61 -13.98 0.33
CA HIS A 9 -11.48 -13.82 -1.12
C HIS A 9 -12.37 -12.69 -1.66
N GLY A 10 -13.60 -12.57 -1.15
CA GLY A 10 -14.50 -11.47 -1.50
C GLY A 10 -13.92 -10.11 -1.13
N LEU A 11 -13.35 -9.98 0.07
CA LEU A 11 -12.68 -8.75 0.52
C LEU A 11 -11.46 -8.43 -0.35
N ALA A 12 -10.61 -9.43 -0.65
CA ALA A 12 -9.44 -9.25 -1.50
C ALA A 12 -9.82 -8.83 -2.93
N SER A 13 -10.85 -9.46 -3.50
CA SER A 13 -11.38 -9.12 -4.82
C SER A 13 -11.93 -7.70 -4.86
N GLU A 14 -12.70 -7.30 -3.85
CA GLU A 14 -13.27 -5.95 -3.80
C GLU A 14 -12.18 -4.89 -3.57
N SER A 15 -11.20 -5.14 -2.70
CA SER A 15 -10.05 -4.26 -2.52
C SER A 15 -9.24 -4.11 -3.81
N ARG A 16 -9.05 -5.20 -4.56
CA ARG A 16 -8.37 -5.16 -5.86
C ARG A 16 -9.15 -4.35 -6.88
N ARG A 17 -10.46 -4.54 -6.96
CA ARG A 17 -11.35 -3.77 -7.83
C ARG A 17 -11.29 -2.28 -7.50
N LEU A 18 -11.43 -1.93 -6.22
CA LEU A 18 -11.34 -0.55 -5.74
C LEU A 18 -9.99 0.09 -6.07
N LEU A 19 -8.88 -0.60 -5.79
CA LEU A 19 -7.53 -0.09 -6.12
C LEU A 19 -7.35 0.11 -7.62
N THR A 20 -7.65 -0.91 -8.42
CA THR A 20 -7.30 -0.91 -9.83
C THR A 20 -8.25 -0.04 -10.66
N GLU A 21 -9.56 -0.15 -10.46
CA GLU A 21 -10.56 0.52 -11.29
C GLU A 21 -10.84 1.95 -10.81
N GLU A 22 -11.01 2.15 -9.49
CA GLU A 22 -11.44 3.44 -8.95
C GLU A 22 -10.25 4.36 -8.60
N LEU A 23 -9.16 3.80 -8.07
CA LEU A 23 -8.01 4.58 -7.61
C LEU A 23 -6.92 4.73 -8.68
N MET A 24 -6.62 3.65 -9.42
CA MET A 24 -5.55 3.63 -10.44
C MET A 24 -6.07 3.80 -11.87
N PHE A 25 -7.38 3.89 -12.05
CA PHE A 25 -8.05 4.10 -13.35
C PHE A 25 -7.63 3.09 -14.42
N SER A 26 -7.45 1.84 -14.02
CA SER A 26 -7.07 0.75 -14.91
C SER A 26 -8.13 0.57 -16.01
N SER A 27 -7.66 0.31 -17.22
CA SER A 27 -8.50 -0.08 -18.34
C SER A 27 -7.83 -1.16 -19.16
N LYS A 28 -8.57 -1.82 -20.06
CA LYS A 28 -7.98 -2.82 -20.97
C LYS A 28 -6.84 -2.25 -21.82
N ALA A 29 -6.92 -0.97 -22.19
CA ALA A 29 -5.90 -0.29 -23.00
C ALA A 29 -4.71 0.21 -22.17
N ALA A 30 -4.92 0.46 -20.88
CA ALA A 30 -3.91 0.98 -19.96
C ALA A 30 -3.99 0.23 -18.61
N PRO A 31 -3.48 -1.01 -18.53
CA PRO A 31 -3.51 -1.78 -17.30
C PRO A 31 -2.61 -1.17 -16.21
N VAL A 32 -2.76 -1.65 -14.97
CA VAL A 32 -1.82 -1.38 -13.88
C VAL A 32 -0.49 -2.10 -14.16
N PRO A 33 0.68 -1.53 -13.84
CA PRO A 33 1.97 -2.12 -14.12
C PRO A 33 2.19 -3.32 -13.22
N ALA A 34 2.75 -4.40 -13.76
CA ALA A 34 3.03 -5.59 -12.97
C ALA A 34 4.17 -5.35 -11.98
N VAL A 35 4.08 -5.90 -10.78
CA VAL A 35 5.17 -5.88 -9.81
C VAL A 35 6.23 -6.90 -10.23
N PRO A 36 7.52 -6.53 -10.35
CA PRO A 36 8.57 -7.45 -10.80
C PRO A 36 9.02 -8.36 -9.65
N TRP A 37 8.15 -9.28 -9.21
CA TRP A 37 8.30 -10.06 -7.98
C TRP A 37 9.57 -10.90 -7.87
N GLU A 38 10.14 -11.35 -8.98
CA GLU A 38 11.35 -12.17 -9.00
C GLU A 38 12.64 -11.33 -8.82
N SER A 39 12.59 -10.08 -9.28
CA SER A 39 13.74 -9.18 -9.28
C SER A 39 13.61 -8.00 -8.31
N ILE A 40 12.46 -7.85 -7.65
CA ILE A 40 12.27 -6.82 -6.63
C ILE A 40 13.24 -7.05 -5.47
N ARG A 41 13.94 -5.99 -5.11
CA ARG A 41 14.94 -5.94 -4.05
C ARG A 41 14.55 -4.89 -3.03
N ASP A 42 14.99 -5.13 -1.81
CA ASP A 42 14.92 -4.16 -0.75
C ASP A 42 16.23 -4.14 0.05
N ASN A 43 16.54 -2.97 0.62
CA ASN A 43 17.58 -2.82 1.64
C ASN A 43 16.91 -2.45 2.97
N PRO A 44 16.74 -3.40 3.92
CA PRO A 44 16.13 -3.11 5.21
C PRO A 44 17.05 -2.29 6.14
N THR A 45 18.35 -2.23 5.88
CA THR A 45 19.33 -1.49 6.69
C THR A 45 19.53 -0.05 6.23
N ASP A 46 18.88 0.36 5.14
CA ASP A 46 18.94 1.75 4.70
C ASP A 46 18.06 2.63 5.59
N GLU A 47 18.66 3.65 6.18
CA GLU A 47 18.03 4.55 7.16
C GLU A 47 17.68 5.92 6.57
N ARG A 48 17.94 6.14 5.28
CA ARG A 48 17.73 7.45 4.65
C ARG A 48 16.24 7.85 4.78
N PRO A 49 15.95 9.11 5.17
CA PRO A 49 14.58 9.59 5.20
C PRO A 49 13.88 9.43 3.86
N GLY A 50 12.65 8.92 3.89
CA GLY A 50 11.86 8.64 2.68
C GLY A 50 12.29 7.38 1.92
N TRP A 51 13.23 6.58 2.41
CA TRP A 51 13.59 5.30 1.80
C TRP A 51 12.45 4.28 1.89
N ASN A 52 12.22 3.56 0.79
CA ASN A 52 11.44 2.34 0.67
C ASN A 52 11.96 1.52 -0.52
N PHE A 53 11.46 0.30 -0.73
CA PHE A 53 11.92 -0.60 -1.79
C PHE A 53 11.71 -0.05 -3.22
N LEU A 54 10.79 0.89 -3.45
CA LEU A 54 10.60 1.53 -4.76
C LEU A 54 11.80 2.40 -5.16
N LYS A 55 12.66 2.76 -4.21
CA LYS A 55 13.88 3.56 -4.41
C LYS A 55 15.14 2.71 -4.59
N ASP A 56 15.01 1.38 -4.54
CA ASP A 56 16.14 0.48 -4.69
C ASP A 56 16.55 0.37 -6.17
N HIS A 57 17.72 0.91 -6.50
CA HIS A 57 18.25 0.94 -7.86
C HIS A 57 18.53 -0.45 -8.46
N ARG A 58 18.54 -1.50 -7.63
CA ARG A 58 18.71 -2.89 -8.09
C ARG A 58 17.41 -3.45 -8.68
N THR A 59 16.27 -2.82 -8.40
CA THR A 59 14.97 -3.17 -8.97
C THR A 59 14.71 -2.30 -10.20
N ASN A 60 14.52 -2.92 -11.37
CA ASN A 60 14.01 -2.22 -12.54
C ASN A 60 12.47 -2.20 -12.49
N MET A 61 11.89 -1.13 -11.93
CA MET A 61 10.45 -0.95 -11.91
C MET A 61 9.93 -0.63 -13.32
N PRO A 62 8.76 -1.15 -13.74
CA PRO A 62 8.22 -0.89 -15.08
C PRO A 62 7.82 0.57 -15.29
N VAL A 63 7.64 1.33 -14.21
CA VAL A 63 7.23 2.74 -14.21
C VAL A 63 7.91 3.49 -13.05
N ASN A 64 7.91 4.82 -13.12
CA ASN A 64 8.25 5.64 -11.96
C ASN A 64 7.08 5.66 -10.97
N GLY A 65 7.16 4.87 -9.90
CA GLY A 65 6.09 4.73 -8.90
C GLY A 65 5.67 6.03 -8.22
N GLU A 66 6.55 7.03 -8.13
CA GLU A 66 6.22 8.33 -7.50
C GLU A 66 5.37 9.23 -8.42
N ARG A 67 5.45 9.05 -9.74
CA ARG A 67 4.80 9.95 -10.72
C ARG A 67 3.73 9.29 -11.56
N TRP A 68 3.78 7.97 -11.72
CA TRP A 68 2.99 7.25 -12.71
C TRP A 68 1.48 7.52 -12.62
N LEU A 69 0.90 7.53 -11.41
CA LEU A 69 -0.54 7.80 -11.27
C LEU A 69 -0.89 9.25 -11.61
N PHE A 70 -0.03 10.20 -11.24
CA PHE A 70 -0.21 11.61 -11.57
C PHE A 70 -0.09 11.86 -13.08
N GLU A 71 0.93 11.29 -13.71
CA GLU A 71 1.13 11.32 -15.18
C GLU A 71 -0.08 10.71 -15.89
N ARG A 72 -0.56 9.55 -15.45
CA ARG A 72 -1.76 8.90 -15.98
C ARG A 72 -3.00 9.79 -15.92
N VAL A 73 -3.26 10.43 -14.78
CA VAL A 73 -4.38 11.36 -14.63
C VAL A 73 -4.19 12.58 -15.55
N GLY A 74 -2.96 13.06 -15.69
CA GLY A 74 -2.61 14.20 -16.55
C GLY A 74 -2.77 13.92 -18.04
N GLU A 75 -2.37 12.74 -18.52
CA GLU A 75 -2.38 12.36 -19.94
C GLU A 75 -3.77 11.96 -20.45
N SER A 76 -4.61 11.38 -19.58
CA SER A 76 -5.95 10.96 -19.96
C SER A 76 -6.97 12.08 -19.78
N ALA A 77 -7.44 12.66 -20.89
CA ALA A 77 -8.47 13.69 -20.86
C ALA A 77 -9.76 13.23 -20.14
N SER A 78 -10.14 11.95 -20.29
CA SER A 78 -11.33 11.37 -19.66
C SER A 78 -11.18 11.16 -18.16
N ILE A 79 -9.99 10.80 -17.67
CA ILE A 79 -9.72 10.70 -16.23
C ILE A 79 -9.62 12.12 -15.65
N ARG A 80 -8.85 13.00 -16.29
CA ARG A 80 -8.66 14.39 -15.87
C ARG A 80 -9.99 15.12 -15.72
N SER A 81 -10.92 14.95 -16.67
CA SER A 81 -12.23 15.60 -16.61
C SER A 81 -13.06 15.22 -15.38
N ARG A 82 -12.79 14.06 -14.74
CA ARG A 82 -13.47 13.67 -13.48
C ARG A 82 -13.14 14.62 -12.31
N PHE A 83 -12.02 15.34 -12.40
CA PHE A 83 -11.52 16.24 -11.35
C PHE A 83 -11.59 17.71 -11.72
N MET A 84 -12.16 18.04 -12.88
CA MET A 84 -12.23 19.42 -13.38
C MET A 84 -13.67 19.93 -13.31
N LYS A 85 -13.83 21.16 -12.85
CA LYS A 85 -15.12 21.87 -12.85
C LYS A 85 -14.93 23.26 -13.45
N PRO A 86 -15.28 23.44 -14.74
CA PRO A 86 -15.23 24.74 -15.38
C PRO A 86 -16.05 25.76 -14.58
N GLY A 87 -15.53 26.98 -14.44
CA GLY A 87 -16.19 28.07 -13.71
C GLY A 87 -15.85 28.16 -12.22
N THR A 88 -15.04 27.26 -11.65
CA THR A 88 -14.42 27.48 -10.33
C THR A 88 -13.11 28.27 -10.48
N GLN A 89 -12.70 29.01 -9.43
CA GLN A 89 -11.47 29.80 -9.46
C GLN A 89 -10.21 28.99 -9.81
N SER A 90 -10.14 27.72 -9.39
CA SER A 90 -9.02 26.83 -9.68
C SER A 90 -9.24 25.93 -10.90
N GLY A 91 -10.45 25.91 -11.49
CA GLY A 91 -10.85 24.95 -12.52
C GLY A 91 -11.01 23.50 -12.02
N VAL A 92 -10.81 23.26 -10.72
CA VAL A 92 -10.80 21.95 -10.08
C VAL A 92 -12.13 21.69 -9.37
N ASP A 93 -12.62 20.45 -9.45
CA ASP A 93 -13.74 19.95 -8.66
C ASP A 93 -13.25 19.44 -7.29
N ARG A 94 -13.34 20.29 -6.26
CA ARG A 94 -12.95 19.92 -4.89
C ARG A 94 -13.78 18.74 -4.35
N GLN A 95 -15.07 18.67 -4.68
CA GLN A 95 -15.92 17.57 -4.20
C GLN A 95 -15.55 16.24 -4.87
N ALA A 96 -15.10 16.26 -6.13
CA ALA A 96 -14.60 15.06 -6.79
C ALA A 96 -13.29 14.56 -6.16
N ILE A 97 -12.41 15.48 -5.76
CA ILE A 97 -11.19 15.14 -5.02
C ILE A 97 -11.52 14.55 -3.66
N GLU A 98 -12.43 15.16 -2.90
CA GLU A 98 -12.88 14.64 -1.60
C GLU A 98 -13.44 13.22 -1.74
N ARG A 99 -14.34 12.99 -2.71
CA ARG A 99 -14.88 11.64 -3.00
C ARG A 99 -13.77 10.64 -3.37
N TYR A 100 -12.76 11.06 -4.11
CA TYR A 100 -11.61 10.19 -4.42
C TYR A 100 -10.82 9.86 -3.15
N MET A 101 -10.57 10.84 -2.29
CA MET A 101 -9.88 10.64 -1.02
C MET A 101 -10.67 9.71 -0.08
N ASP A 102 -12.01 9.80 -0.06
CA ASP A 102 -12.86 8.86 0.67
C ASP A 102 -12.67 7.42 0.18
N ARG A 103 -12.54 7.21 -1.14
CA ARG A 103 -12.23 5.89 -1.71
C ARG A 103 -10.83 5.39 -1.35
N VAL A 104 -9.85 6.29 -1.22
CA VAL A 104 -8.52 5.93 -0.72
C VAL A 104 -8.60 5.47 0.74
N VAL A 105 -9.39 6.15 1.57
CA VAL A 105 -9.62 5.74 2.97
C VAL A 105 -10.29 4.37 3.01
N GLU A 106 -11.39 4.18 2.27
CA GLU A 106 -12.09 2.89 2.18
C GLU A 106 -11.16 1.75 1.77
N PHE A 107 -10.31 1.98 0.76
CA PHE A 107 -9.32 1.00 0.33
C PHE A 107 -8.34 0.64 1.44
N ARG A 108 -7.80 1.64 2.14
CA ARG A 108 -6.83 1.44 3.23
C ARG A 108 -7.44 0.70 4.42
N GLU A 109 -8.70 0.95 4.74
CA GLU A 109 -9.43 0.21 5.79
C GLU A 109 -9.57 -1.27 5.42
N LYS A 110 -10.00 -1.57 4.19
CA LYS A 110 -10.09 -2.97 3.71
C LYS A 110 -8.72 -3.64 3.66
N LEU A 111 -7.68 -2.94 3.20
CA LEU A 111 -6.31 -3.42 3.18
C LEU A 111 -5.80 -3.74 4.59
N ALA A 112 -6.07 -2.86 5.57
CA ALA A 112 -5.69 -3.11 6.97
C ALA A 112 -6.35 -4.40 7.50
N VAL A 113 -7.62 -4.62 7.20
CA VAL A 113 -8.32 -5.87 7.57
C VAL A 113 -7.67 -7.08 6.88
N LEU A 114 -7.37 -7.00 5.59
CA LEU A 114 -6.70 -8.07 4.84
C LEU A 114 -5.33 -8.40 5.45
N MET A 115 -4.50 -7.39 5.70
CA MET A 115 -3.19 -7.58 6.34
C MET A 115 -3.32 -8.24 7.73
N HIS A 116 -4.33 -7.84 8.50
CA HIS A 116 -4.57 -8.36 9.84
C HIS A 116 -4.96 -9.85 9.86
N ILE A 117 -5.82 -10.28 8.92
CA ILE A 117 -6.36 -11.65 8.90
C ILE A 117 -5.55 -12.62 8.05
N THR A 118 -4.71 -12.13 7.13
CA THR A 118 -3.91 -12.96 6.21
C THR A 118 -2.42 -12.98 6.53
N GLY A 119 -1.90 -12.00 7.29
CA GLY A 119 -0.48 -11.91 7.65
C GLY A 119 -0.01 -12.89 8.73
N GLY A 120 -0.70 -14.01 8.94
CA GLY A 120 -0.43 -14.95 10.02
C GLY A 120 -1.01 -14.50 11.37
N GLN A 121 -0.18 -14.37 12.40
CA GLN A 121 -0.66 -13.96 13.73
C GLN A 121 -1.19 -12.53 13.68
N PRO A 122 -2.45 -12.25 14.08
CA PRO A 122 -3.01 -10.91 13.96
C PRO A 122 -2.23 -9.87 14.77
N ALA A 123 -1.89 -8.75 14.14
CA ALA A 123 -1.28 -7.60 14.81
C ALA A 123 -2.30 -6.89 15.72
N ARG A 124 -1.87 -6.34 16.86
CA ARG A 124 -2.78 -5.50 17.67
C ARG A 124 -3.12 -4.22 16.91
N GLY A 125 -4.29 -3.63 17.20
CA GLY A 125 -4.75 -2.40 16.58
C GLY A 125 -3.66 -1.31 16.48
N PRO A 126 -3.00 -0.92 17.60
CA PRO A 126 -1.93 0.07 17.55
C PRO A 126 -0.71 -0.34 16.72
N GLU A 127 -0.36 -1.62 16.69
CA GLU A 127 0.78 -2.15 15.93
C GLU A 127 0.50 -2.07 14.42
N LEU A 128 -0.72 -2.41 14.00
CA LEU A 128 -1.14 -2.35 12.60
C LEU A 128 -1.29 -0.91 12.10
N LEU A 129 -1.95 -0.06 12.89
CA LEU A 129 -2.25 1.33 12.52
C LEU A 129 -1.02 2.26 12.58
N SER A 130 0.11 1.78 13.12
CA SER A 130 1.38 2.50 13.13
C SER A 130 2.39 2.02 12.07
N VAL A 131 1.99 1.06 11.22
CA VAL A 131 2.82 0.57 10.10
C VAL A 131 3.16 1.71 9.15
N ARG A 132 4.45 1.88 8.87
CA ARG A 132 5.00 2.86 7.94
C ARG A 132 5.55 2.18 6.70
N HIS A 133 5.32 2.76 5.53
CA HIS A 133 5.87 2.26 4.27
C HIS A 133 7.24 2.87 3.93
N SER A 134 7.58 4.02 4.51
CA SER A 134 8.86 4.72 4.28
C SER A 134 9.51 5.18 5.59
N ASN A 135 10.84 5.27 5.58
CA ASN A 135 11.59 5.81 6.71
C ASN A 135 11.22 7.27 6.99
N THR A 136 11.17 7.66 8.25
CA THR A 136 10.83 9.03 8.65
C THR A 136 12.08 9.86 8.96
N VAL A 137 11.96 11.18 8.82
CA VAL A 137 13.05 12.14 9.12
C VAL A 137 13.50 12.07 10.58
N GLN A 138 12.60 11.70 11.50
CA GLN A 138 12.87 11.57 12.94
C GLN A 138 13.49 10.20 13.31
N GLY A 139 14.20 9.55 12.39
CA GLY A 139 14.92 8.29 12.66
C GLY A 139 14.01 7.06 12.82
N GLY A 140 12.76 7.13 12.38
CA GLY A 140 11.85 5.99 12.43
C GLY A 140 12.01 5.09 11.21
N HIS A 141 12.53 3.88 11.40
CA HIS A 141 12.49 2.85 10.36
C HIS A 141 11.05 2.57 9.93
N ARG A 142 10.88 2.29 8.64
CA ARG A 142 9.63 1.74 8.11
C ARG A 142 9.35 0.34 8.66
N ASN A 143 8.13 -0.11 8.40
CA ASN A 143 7.63 -1.40 8.81
C ASN A 143 7.38 -2.33 7.61
N ILE A 144 7.27 -1.81 6.39
CA ILE A 144 7.01 -2.61 5.18
C ILE A 144 8.31 -2.85 4.42
N PHE A 145 8.58 -4.12 4.12
CA PHE A 145 9.77 -4.58 3.40
C PHE A 145 9.41 -5.64 2.35
N ILE A 146 10.37 -5.92 1.47
CA ILE A 146 10.34 -7.07 0.58
C ILE A 146 11.39 -8.10 1.01
N GLU A 147 10.96 -9.35 1.19
CA GLU A 147 11.81 -10.48 1.53
C GLU A 147 11.39 -11.69 0.70
N ASP A 148 12.33 -12.30 -0.02
CA ASP A 148 12.09 -13.43 -0.94
C ASP A 148 10.89 -13.22 -1.90
N GLY A 149 10.78 -12.01 -2.44
CA GLY A 149 9.71 -11.62 -3.35
C GLY A 149 8.34 -11.53 -2.67
N MET A 150 8.24 -11.53 -1.35
CA MET A 150 7.01 -11.34 -0.59
C MET A 150 7.00 -10.00 0.14
N VAL A 151 5.82 -9.45 0.36
CA VAL A 151 5.66 -8.29 1.24
C VAL A 151 5.64 -8.79 2.68
N VAL A 152 6.52 -8.23 3.51
CA VAL A 152 6.55 -8.47 4.95
C VAL A 152 6.33 -7.15 5.68
N PHE A 153 5.46 -7.17 6.69
CA PHE A 153 5.35 -6.05 7.61
C PHE A 153 5.81 -6.44 9.02
N VAL A 154 6.72 -5.63 9.56
CA VAL A 154 7.44 -5.90 10.80
C VAL A 154 7.00 -4.92 11.87
N THR A 155 6.47 -5.43 12.97
CA THR A 155 6.05 -4.61 14.11
C THR A 155 6.86 -4.95 15.34
N ARG A 156 7.13 -3.94 16.18
CA ARG A 156 7.75 -4.11 17.49
C ARG A 156 6.69 -4.20 18.58
N TYR A 157 6.81 -5.19 19.43
CA TYR A 157 5.91 -5.40 20.55
C TYR A 157 6.64 -5.16 21.88
N HIS A 158 6.08 -4.24 22.69
CA HIS A 158 6.69 -3.73 23.92
C HIS A 158 6.00 -4.18 25.22
N LYS A 159 5.03 -5.11 25.21
CA LYS A 159 4.41 -5.59 26.46
C LYS A 159 5.44 -6.41 27.24
N GLY A 160 5.70 -5.99 28.48
CA GLY A 160 6.73 -6.59 29.32
C GLY A 160 8.10 -5.92 29.19
N TYR A 161 8.28 -4.92 28.31
CA TYR A 161 9.57 -4.23 28.15
C TYR A 161 10.10 -3.65 29.47
N LYS A 162 9.22 -3.06 30.30
CA LYS A 162 9.59 -2.54 31.63
C LYS A 162 10.05 -3.63 32.62
N VAL A 163 9.76 -4.91 32.33
CA VAL A 163 10.05 -6.05 33.20
C VAL A 163 11.20 -6.90 32.66
N SER A 164 11.31 -7.09 31.34
CA SER A 164 12.32 -7.96 30.71
C SER A 164 13.39 -7.22 29.89
N GLY A 165 13.19 -5.93 29.58
CA GLY A 165 14.05 -5.19 28.64
C GLY A 165 13.96 -5.65 27.18
N ASP A 166 13.09 -6.62 26.88
CA ASP A 166 13.05 -7.30 25.58
C ASP A 166 11.95 -6.74 24.68
N VAL A 167 12.28 -6.53 23.40
CA VAL A 167 11.35 -6.07 22.36
C VAL A 167 11.15 -7.21 21.38
N LYS A 168 9.92 -7.74 21.33
CA LYS A 168 9.62 -8.80 20.36
C LYS A 168 9.42 -8.19 18.98
N ILE A 169 10.21 -8.64 18.02
CA ILE A 169 10.08 -8.30 16.61
C ILE A 169 9.24 -9.38 15.94
N ILE A 170 8.12 -8.99 15.34
CA ILE A 170 7.20 -9.92 14.69
C ILE A 170 7.17 -9.61 13.21
N HIS A 171 7.59 -10.59 12.40
CA HIS A 171 7.52 -10.57 10.94
C HIS A 171 6.20 -11.19 10.50
N ARG A 172 5.47 -10.50 9.62
CA ARG A 172 4.19 -10.97 9.07
C ARG A 172 4.22 -10.91 7.55
N TYR A 173 4.25 -12.07 6.93
CA TYR A 173 4.29 -12.22 5.48
C TYR A 173 2.88 -12.20 4.92
N LEU A 174 2.67 -11.40 3.89
CA LEU A 174 1.39 -11.30 3.20
C LEU A 174 1.36 -12.30 2.04
N PRO A 175 0.22 -13.00 1.82
CA PRO A 175 0.01 -13.75 0.60
C PRO A 175 0.15 -12.85 -0.63
N ARG A 176 0.62 -13.40 -1.76
CA ARG A 176 0.85 -12.66 -3.02
C ARG A 176 -0.31 -11.73 -3.38
N GLU A 177 -1.54 -12.25 -3.29
CA GLU A 177 -2.77 -11.53 -3.62
C GLU A 177 -2.99 -10.25 -2.80
N VAL A 178 -2.55 -10.23 -1.55
CA VAL A 178 -2.63 -9.09 -0.62
C VAL A 178 -1.37 -8.23 -0.72
N GLY A 179 -0.19 -8.84 -0.92
CA GLY A 179 1.06 -8.12 -1.16
C GLY A 179 0.99 -7.21 -2.38
N GLU A 180 0.32 -7.64 -3.45
CA GLU A 180 0.03 -6.81 -4.63
C GLU A 180 -0.85 -5.58 -4.34
N LEU A 181 -1.62 -5.58 -3.26
CA LEU A 181 -2.40 -4.41 -2.86
C LEU A 181 -1.57 -3.41 -2.04
N VAL A 182 -0.39 -3.83 -1.57
CA VAL A 182 0.53 -2.97 -0.79
C VAL A 182 1.56 -2.29 -1.67
N VAL A 183 2.05 -2.98 -2.70
CA VAL A 183 3.06 -2.49 -3.65
C VAL A 183 2.43 -1.62 -4.73
#